data_AF-A0AAJ7BSA5-F1
#
_entry.id   AF-A0AAJ7BSA5-F1
#
_cell.length_a   1.000
_cell.length_b   1.000
_cell.length_c   1.000
_cell.angle_alpha   90.00
_cell.angle_beta   90.00
_cell.angle_gamma   90.00
#
_symmetry.space_group_name_H-M   'P 1'
#
loop_
_entity.id
_entity.type
_entity.pdbx_description
1 polymer ?
#
loop_
_entity_poly.entity_id
_entity_poly.type
_entity_poly.pdbx_seq_one_letter_code
_entity_poly.pdbx_strand_id
1 'polypeptide(L)'
;MAENPETTKDKYVEVMREDMRETISSYRKHQREIVLNKNRQALGEISNSLCFSKEFILAKAHLLKKKPLAIEDYQQLQNALIQSEENINTFLKVENIVYALVRDLSGKNPVIQLYAASCCCNIALGNSKVCTILVKSAAPYLIGILDTLNYPLMDICIWTIGNLVGGSEKAFETLYAQGCLRHLVSLMCNCDISILPSVIYASIHCIYAGTQYKQYDVIDEIVPVAETLSERFSECIRSNASWLLALLSSEPACTIPLLKVVPSAVNYLYSSIADELSDVIRITGKYNTRSIGASSKGVIK
;
A
#
# COMPACT_ATOMS: atom_id res chain seq x y z
N MET A 1 -52.49 -11.31 7.46
CA MET A 1 -51.78 -10.14 8.03
C MET A 1 -50.94 -9.56 6.92
N ALA A 2 -51.38 -8.45 6.32
CA ALA A 2 -50.63 -7.76 5.27
C ALA A 2 -49.54 -6.91 5.94
N GLU A 3 -48.27 -7.10 5.56
CA GLU A 3 -47.18 -6.23 6.02
C GLU A 3 -47.44 -4.79 5.55
N ASN A 4 -47.26 -3.83 6.47
CA ASN A 4 -47.57 -2.42 6.24
C ASN A 4 -46.62 -1.85 5.16
N PRO A 5 -47.12 -1.25 4.06
CA PRO A 5 -46.30 -0.78 2.94
C PRO A 5 -45.21 0.23 3.33
N GLU A 6 -45.44 1.00 4.40
CA GLU A 6 -44.46 1.96 4.95
C GLU A 6 -43.25 1.27 5.57
N THR A 7 -43.45 0.20 6.34
CA THR A 7 -42.34 -0.57 6.93
C THR A 7 -41.46 -1.25 5.88
N THR A 8 -42.04 -1.68 4.77
CA THR A 8 -41.27 -2.28 3.67
C THR A 8 -40.43 -1.22 2.96
N LYS A 9 -40.99 -0.03 2.73
CA LYS A 9 -40.30 1.10 2.09
C LYS A 9 -39.12 1.62 2.94
N ASP A 10 -39.29 1.72 4.26
CA ASP A 10 -38.21 2.11 5.18
C ASP A 10 -37.08 1.08 5.20
N LYS A 11 -37.41 -0.21 5.12
CA LYS A 11 -36.43 -1.29 5.04
C LYS A 11 -35.61 -1.24 3.74
N TYR A 12 -36.24 -0.93 2.61
CA TYR A 12 -35.53 -0.73 1.34
C TYR A 12 -34.62 0.49 1.36
N VAL A 13 -35.07 1.59 1.96
CA VAL A 13 -34.27 2.82 2.10
C VAL A 13 -33.05 2.57 3.00
N GLU A 14 -33.21 1.79 4.08
CA GLU A 14 -32.08 1.47 4.95
C GLU A 14 -31.07 0.54 4.28
N VAL A 15 -31.52 -0.47 3.51
CA VAL A 15 -30.64 -1.31 2.68
C VAL A 15 -29.85 -0.47 1.68
N MET A 16 -30.49 0.51 1.01
CA MET A 16 -29.78 1.42 0.10
C MET A 16 -28.79 2.33 0.82
N ARG A 17 -29.07 2.78 2.05
CA ARG A 17 -28.12 3.56 2.85
C ARG A 17 -26.93 2.72 3.29
N GLU A 18 -27.15 1.47 3.67
CA GLU A 18 -26.10 0.51 4.03
C GLU A 18 -25.19 0.27 2.82
N ASP A 19 -25.76 -0.05 1.66
CA ASP A 19 -25.04 -0.27 0.39
C ASP A 19 -24.25 0.97 -0.04
N MET A 20 -24.83 2.17 0.14
CA MET A 20 -24.13 3.44 -0.11
C MET A 20 -23.00 3.69 0.89
N ARG A 21 -23.17 3.35 2.18
CA ARG A 21 -22.09 3.43 3.19
C ARG A 21 -20.96 2.46 2.88
N GLU A 22 -21.28 1.22 2.48
CA GLU A 22 -20.31 0.21 2.07
C GLU A 22 -19.59 0.61 0.78
N THR A 23 -20.30 1.15 -0.20
CA THR A 23 -19.72 1.66 -1.45
C THR A 23 -18.80 2.84 -1.18
N ILE A 24 -19.20 3.80 -0.36
CA ILE A 24 -18.37 4.95 0.03
C ILE A 24 -17.17 4.48 0.87
N SER A 25 -17.33 3.52 1.77
CA SER A 25 -16.26 2.93 2.56
C SER A 25 -15.25 2.21 1.68
N SER A 26 -15.72 1.40 0.73
CA SER A 26 -14.91 0.69 -0.26
C SER A 26 -14.20 1.64 -1.20
N TYR A 27 -14.87 2.69 -1.67
CA TYR A 27 -14.27 3.76 -2.46
C TYR A 27 -13.19 4.50 -1.68
N ARG A 28 -13.43 4.82 -0.40
CA ARG A 28 -12.42 5.44 0.48
C ARG A 28 -11.25 4.50 0.74
N LYS A 29 -11.49 3.22 0.95
CA LYS A 29 -10.44 2.19 1.09
C LYS A 29 -9.60 2.12 -0.19
N HIS A 30 -10.25 2.07 -1.35
CA HIS A 30 -9.60 2.06 -2.65
C HIS A 30 -8.80 3.34 -2.93
N GLN A 31 -9.35 4.52 -2.63
CA GLN A 31 -8.64 5.79 -2.75
C GLN A 31 -7.45 5.88 -1.78
N ARG A 32 -7.57 5.34 -0.57
CA ARG A 32 -6.46 5.23 0.38
C ARG A 32 -5.38 4.30 -0.16
N GLU A 33 -5.74 3.14 -0.68
CA GLU A 33 -4.79 2.22 -1.34
C GLU A 33 -4.11 2.90 -2.53
N ILE A 34 -4.84 3.62 -3.39
CA ILE A 34 -4.27 4.40 -4.49
C ILE A 34 -3.28 5.45 -3.98
N VAL A 35 -3.63 6.22 -2.95
CA VAL A 35 -2.75 7.27 -2.38
C VAL A 35 -1.52 6.66 -1.72
N LEU A 36 -1.66 5.57 -0.98
CA LEU A 36 -0.55 4.83 -0.39
C LEU A 36 0.35 4.22 -1.48
N ASN A 37 -0.21 3.81 -2.61
CA ASN A 37 0.51 3.20 -3.72
C ASN A 37 1.21 4.20 -4.65
N LYS A 38 0.80 5.48 -4.66
CA LYS A 38 1.43 6.55 -5.46
C LYS A 38 2.90 6.81 -5.10
N ASN A 39 3.32 6.48 -3.88
CA ASN A 39 4.70 6.69 -3.42
C ASN A 39 5.64 5.50 -3.71
N ARG A 40 5.16 4.46 -4.40
CA ARG A 40 5.96 3.26 -4.71
C ARG A 40 6.89 3.52 -5.89
N GLN A 41 8.09 4.03 -5.63
CA GLN A 41 9.13 4.25 -6.67
C GLN A 41 9.57 2.95 -7.38
N ALA A 42 9.37 1.78 -6.78
CA ALA A 42 9.98 0.52 -7.21
C ALA A 42 9.16 -0.33 -8.21
N LEU A 43 7.95 0.06 -8.61
CA LEU A 43 7.03 -0.82 -9.36
C LEU A 43 7.12 -0.75 -10.89
N GLY A 44 8.15 -0.11 -11.43
CA GLY A 44 8.26 0.11 -12.87
C GLY A 44 7.23 1.14 -13.35
N GLU A 45 7.47 1.69 -14.53
CA GLU A 45 6.53 2.61 -15.15
C GLU A 45 5.30 1.80 -15.60
N ILE A 46 4.10 2.18 -15.14
CA ILE A 46 2.85 1.71 -15.76
C ILE A 46 2.82 2.28 -17.17
N SER A 47 3.49 1.59 -18.10
CA SER A 47 3.37 1.86 -19.52
C SER A 47 1.99 1.37 -19.95
N ASN A 48 1.00 2.26 -19.90
CA ASN A 48 -0.36 2.05 -20.42
C ASN A 48 -0.40 1.70 -21.92
N SER A 49 0.74 1.65 -22.62
CA SER A 49 0.83 1.35 -24.05
C SER A 49 0.82 -0.15 -24.38
N LEU A 50 1.04 -1.04 -23.40
CA LEU A 50 1.09 -2.49 -23.61
C LEU A 50 -0.03 -3.19 -22.85
N CYS A 51 -1.05 -3.67 -23.56
CA CYS A 51 -2.05 -4.58 -23.00
C CYS A 51 -1.52 -6.02 -23.06
N PHE A 52 -1.46 -6.71 -21.92
CA PHE A 52 -0.98 -8.09 -21.86
C PHE A 52 -2.15 -9.08 -22.00
N SER A 53 -2.05 -10.02 -22.95
CA SER A 53 -3.08 -11.04 -23.16
C SER A 53 -2.99 -12.15 -22.10
N LYS A 54 -4.08 -12.92 -21.94
CA LYS A 54 -4.11 -14.08 -21.02
C LYS A 54 -3.10 -15.14 -21.44
N GLU A 55 -2.94 -15.36 -22.74
CA GLU A 55 -2.01 -16.32 -23.33
C GLU A 55 -0.56 -15.94 -23.00
N PHE A 56 -0.23 -14.65 -23.04
CA PHE A 56 1.07 -14.15 -22.65
C PHE A 56 1.39 -14.50 -21.18
N ILE A 57 0.46 -14.22 -20.28
CA ILE A 57 0.62 -14.47 -18.84
C ILE A 57 0.80 -15.97 -18.57
N LEU A 58 -0.04 -16.81 -19.19
CA LEU A 58 0.06 -18.26 -19.08
C LEU A 58 1.40 -18.76 -19.62
N ALA A 59 1.87 -18.24 -20.76
CA ALA A 59 3.17 -18.61 -21.33
C ALA A 59 4.33 -18.27 -20.37
N LYS A 60 4.33 -17.07 -19.78
CA LYS A 60 5.36 -16.68 -18.79
C LYS A 60 5.26 -17.51 -17.52
N ALA A 61 4.06 -17.80 -17.02
CA ALA A 61 3.86 -18.66 -15.86
C ALA A 61 4.39 -20.08 -16.10
N HIS A 62 4.09 -20.68 -17.26
CA HIS A 62 4.61 -22.00 -17.62
C HIS A 62 6.13 -22.02 -17.78
N LEU A 63 6.74 -20.94 -18.27
CA LEU A 63 8.19 -20.81 -18.35
C LEU A 63 8.84 -20.70 -16.97
N LEU A 64 8.28 -19.86 -16.09
CA LEU A 64 8.76 -19.64 -14.72
C LEU A 64 8.76 -20.93 -13.89
N LYS A 65 7.76 -21.79 -14.08
CA LYS A 65 7.71 -23.11 -13.42
C LYS A 65 8.96 -23.95 -13.67
N LYS A 66 9.53 -23.86 -14.88
CA LYS A 66 10.67 -24.69 -15.26
C LYS A 66 11.99 -24.13 -14.71
N LYS A 67 12.18 -22.81 -14.79
CA LYS A 67 13.42 -22.12 -14.42
C LYS A 67 13.17 -20.63 -14.17
N PRO A 68 14.11 -19.91 -13.55
CA PRO A 68 14.03 -18.46 -13.50
C PRO A 68 13.88 -17.84 -14.87
N LEU A 69 13.02 -16.82 -14.96
CA LEU A 69 12.80 -16.06 -16.18
C LEU A 69 14.02 -15.18 -16.51
N ALA A 70 14.12 -14.78 -17.78
CA ALA A 70 15.00 -13.68 -18.15
C ALA A 70 14.52 -12.37 -17.50
N ILE A 71 15.43 -11.39 -17.36
CA ILE A 71 15.12 -10.11 -16.70
C ILE A 71 13.98 -9.38 -17.41
N GLU A 72 14.00 -9.37 -18.75
CA GLU A 72 12.99 -8.73 -19.59
C GLU A 72 11.62 -9.41 -19.42
N ASP A 73 11.61 -10.74 -19.28
CA ASP A 73 10.40 -11.52 -19.05
C ASP A 73 9.80 -11.23 -17.67
N TYR A 74 10.66 -11.05 -16.66
CA TYR A 74 10.25 -10.63 -15.33
C TYR A 74 9.63 -9.24 -15.34
N GLN A 75 10.24 -8.27 -16.03
CA GLN A 75 9.71 -6.91 -16.16
C GLN A 75 8.34 -6.92 -16.84
N GLN A 76 8.19 -7.66 -17.93
CA GLN A 76 6.89 -7.77 -18.61
C GLN A 76 5.83 -8.46 -17.73
N LEU A 77 6.22 -9.49 -16.98
CA LEU A 77 5.31 -10.16 -16.06
C LEU A 77 4.87 -9.23 -14.93
N GLN A 78 5.77 -8.41 -14.37
CA GLN A 78 5.42 -7.41 -13.36
C GLN A 78 4.40 -6.41 -13.90
N ASN A 79 4.65 -5.87 -15.09
CA ASN A 79 3.76 -4.93 -15.76
C ASN A 79 2.39 -5.57 -16.06
N ALA A 80 2.35 -6.85 -16.40
CA ALA A 80 1.09 -7.56 -16.58
C ALA A 80 0.33 -7.73 -15.25
N LEU A 81 1.02 -8.10 -14.16
CA LEU A 81 0.40 -8.37 -12.86
C LEU A 81 -0.15 -7.12 -12.17
N ILE A 82 0.45 -5.94 -12.37
CA ILE A 82 -0.04 -4.69 -11.77
C ILE A 82 -1.27 -4.12 -12.49
N GLN A 83 -1.48 -4.47 -13.76
CA GLN A 83 -2.55 -3.88 -14.58
C GLN A 83 -3.96 -4.29 -14.16
N SER A 84 -4.16 -5.53 -13.72
CA SER A 84 -5.50 -6.01 -13.36
C SER A 84 -5.47 -7.22 -12.44
N GLU A 85 -6.51 -7.34 -11.62
CA GLU A 85 -6.73 -8.53 -10.80
C GLU A 85 -6.99 -9.77 -11.67
N GLU A 86 -7.57 -9.61 -12.86
CA GLU A 86 -7.77 -10.70 -13.82
C GLU A 86 -6.45 -11.32 -14.28
N ASN A 87 -5.41 -10.50 -14.45
CA ASN A 87 -4.07 -10.96 -14.81
C ASN A 87 -3.46 -11.79 -13.67
N ILE A 88 -3.59 -11.33 -12.43
CA ILE A 88 -3.16 -12.06 -11.22
C ILE A 88 -3.88 -13.41 -11.14
N ASN A 89 -5.21 -13.42 -11.29
CA ASN A 89 -6.01 -14.63 -11.27
C ASN A 89 -5.63 -15.60 -12.40
N THR A 90 -5.33 -15.09 -13.59
CA THR A 90 -4.88 -15.91 -14.74
C THR A 90 -3.52 -16.53 -14.47
N PHE A 91 -2.58 -15.77 -13.91
CA PHE A 91 -1.27 -16.29 -13.51
C PHE A 91 -1.39 -17.43 -12.48
N LEU A 92 -2.26 -17.28 -11.48
CA LEU A 92 -2.46 -18.24 -10.41
C LEU A 92 -3.26 -19.50 -10.82
N LYS A 93 -3.85 -19.54 -12.02
CA LYS A 93 -4.45 -20.77 -12.57
C LYS A 93 -3.40 -21.85 -12.84
N VAL A 94 -2.14 -21.45 -13.03
CA VAL A 94 -1.06 -22.41 -13.25
C VAL A 94 -0.66 -23.05 -11.92
N GLU A 95 -0.88 -24.36 -11.80
CA GLU A 95 -0.57 -25.10 -10.58
C GLU A 95 0.89 -24.91 -10.12
N ASN A 96 1.10 -24.76 -8.82
CA ASN A 96 2.41 -24.59 -8.19
C ASN A 96 3.21 -23.36 -8.64
N ILE A 97 2.58 -22.39 -9.30
CA ILE A 97 3.28 -21.19 -9.77
C ILE A 97 3.86 -20.34 -8.62
N VAL A 98 3.16 -20.30 -7.48
CA VAL A 98 3.64 -19.57 -6.29
C VAL A 98 4.93 -20.20 -5.75
N TYR A 99 5.05 -21.52 -5.75
CA TYR A 99 6.30 -22.19 -5.36
C TYR A 99 7.45 -21.86 -6.32
N ALA A 100 7.17 -21.68 -7.62
CA ALA A 100 8.19 -21.28 -8.59
C ALA A 100 8.67 -19.84 -8.36
N LEU A 101 7.76 -18.91 -7.99
CA LEU A 101 8.15 -17.56 -7.55
C LEU A 101 8.96 -17.60 -6.26
N VAL A 102 8.53 -18.39 -5.28
CA VAL A 102 9.23 -18.50 -3.99
C VAL A 102 10.61 -19.15 -4.14
N ARG A 103 10.79 -20.10 -5.07
CA ARG A 103 12.12 -20.63 -5.46
C ARG A 103 13.06 -19.50 -5.90
N ASP A 104 12.56 -18.56 -6.69
CA ASP A 104 13.36 -17.47 -7.22
C ASP A 104 13.61 -16.38 -6.15
N LEU A 105 12.63 -16.11 -5.29
CA LEU A 105 12.74 -15.23 -4.13
C LEU A 105 13.77 -15.74 -3.10
N SER A 106 13.80 -17.06 -2.87
CA SER A 106 14.75 -17.73 -1.96
C SER A 106 16.10 -18.08 -2.61
N GLY A 107 16.29 -17.69 -3.88
CA GLY A 107 17.50 -17.96 -4.64
C GLY A 107 18.71 -17.14 -4.16
N LYS A 108 19.88 -17.40 -4.75
CA LYS A 108 21.14 -16.71 -4.42
C LYS A 108 21.40 -15.45 -5.25
N ASN A 109 20.64 -15.24 -6.33
CA ASN A 109 20.86 -14.12 -7.24
C ASN A 109 19.99 -12.92 -6.82
N PRO A 110 20.58 -11.84 -6.28
CA PRO A 110 19.83 -10.72 -5.72
C PRO A 110 18.97 -10.00 -6.78
N VAL A 111 19.37 -10.02 -8.05
CA VAL A 111 18.59 -9.44 -9.14
C VAL A 111 17.31 -10.26 -9.36
N ILE A 112 17.43 -11.59 -9.42
CA ILE A 112 16.28 -12.49 -9.56
C ILE A 112 15.37 -12.42 -8.32
N GLN A 113 15.95 -12.34 -7.12
CA GLN A 113 15.17 -12.15 -5.90
C GLN A 113 14.33 -10.87 -5.96
N LEU A 114 14.93 -9.75 -6.42
CA LEU A 114 14.23 -8.48 -6.57
C LEU A 114 13.06 -8.61 -7.55
N TYR A 115 13.29 -9.21 -8.73
CA TYR A 115 12.21 -9.38 -9.70
C TYR A 115 11.10 -10.32 -9.20
N ALA A 116 11.46 -11.40 -8.51
CA ALA A 116 10.49 -12.32 -7.91
C ALA A 116 9.70 -11.65 -6.77
N ALA A 117 10.36 -10.85 -5.92
CA ALA A 117 9.73 -10.07 -4.86
C ALA A 117 8.76 -9.02 -5.42
N SER A 118 9.13 -8.31 -6.49
CA SER A 118 8.24 -7.38 -7.19
C SER A 118 7.02 -8.08 -7.79
N CYS A 119 7.17 -9.29 -8.36
CA CYS A 119 6.01 -10.09 -8.77
C CYS A 119 5.12 -10.46 -7.57
N CYS A 120 5.70 -10.85 -6.43
CA CYS A 120 4.95 -11.12 -5.20
C CYS A 120 4.19 -9.88 -4.71
N CYS A 121 4.82 -8.71 -4.75
CA CYS A 121 4.21 -7.44 -4.37
C CYS A 121 2.97 -7.13 -5.21
N ASN A 122 3.05 -7.33 -6.53
CA ASN A 122 1.93 -7.13 -7.45
C ASN A 122 0.83 -8.17 -7.24
N ILE A 123 1.19 -9.44 -7.01
CA ILE A 123 0.20 -10.49 -6.69
C ILE A 123 -0.53 -10.17 -5.38
N ALA A 124 0.16 -9.59 -4.39
CA ALA A 124 -0.43 -9.20 -3.12
C ALA A 124 -1.43 -8.02 -3.23
N LEU A 125 -1.59 -7.41 -4.41
CA LEU A 125 -2.69 -6.47 -4.70
C LEU A 125 -4.01 -7.18 -5.07
N GLY A 126 -3.97 -8.51 -5.25
CA GLY A 126 -5.17 -9.31 -5.53
C GLY A 126 -6.08 -9.48 -4.30
N ASN A 127 -7.21 -10.17 -4.50
CA ASN A 127 -8.17 -10.43 -3.43
C ASN A 127 -7.61 -11.26 -2.26
N SER A 128 -8.41 -11.40 -1.19
CA SER A 128 -8.04 -12.13 0.03
C SER A 128 -7.60 -13.59 -0.22
N LYS A 129 -8.22 -14.30 -1.17
CA LYS A 129 -7.81 -15.67 -1.52
C LYS A 129 -6.40 -15.69 -2.11
N VAL A 130 -6.09 -14.74 -2.99
CA VAL A 130 -4.75 -14.59 -3.57
C VAL A 130 -3.71 -14.32 -2.49
N CYS A 131 -3.95 -13.33 -1.63
CA CYS A 131 -3.05 -12.99 -0.53
C CYS A 131 -2.80 -14.20 0.39
N THR A 132 -3.85 -14.96 0.71
CA THR A 132 -3.77 -16.16 1.55
C THR A 132 -2.96 -17.29 0.90
N ILE A 133 -3.02 -17.45 -0.42
CA ILE A 133 -2.21 -18.45 -1.13
C ILE A 133 -0.73 -18.03 -1.11
N LEU A 134 -0.45 -16.76 -1.40
CA LEU A 134 0.92 -16.24 -1.48
C LEU A 134 1.62 -16.30 -0.12
N VAL A 135 0.99 -15.77 0.93
CA VAL A 135 1.59 -15.67 2.28
C VAL A 135 2.01 -17.02 2.84
N LYS A 136 1.24 -18.09 2.58
CA LYS A 136 1.53 -19.46 3.05
C LYS A 136 2.89 -19.98 2.60
N SER A 137 3.36 -19.54 1.43
CA SER A 137 4.62 -19.99 0.85
C SER A 137 5.73 -18.95 0.99
N ALA A 138 5.39 -17.66 0.93
CA ALA A 138 6.37 -16.58 0.84
C ALA A 138 6.77 -15.97 2.20
N ALA A 139 5.93 -16.07 3.24
CA ALA A 139 6.12 -15.34 4.50
C ALA A 139 7.51 -15.51 5.15
N PRO A 140 8.06 -16.75 5.31
CA PRO A 140 9.37 -16.91 5.94
C PRO A 140 10.50 -16.21 5.17
N TYR A 141 10.40 -16.19 3.85
CA TYR A 141 11.41 -15.57 2.99
C TYR A 141 11.27 -14.04 2.97
N LEU A 142 10.04 -13.53 2.93
CA LEU A 142 9.78 -12.09 3.03
C LEU A 142 10.32 -11.52 4.34
N ILE A 143 10.09 -12.22 5.46
CA ILE A 143 10.59 -11.81 6.78
C ILE A 143 12.12 -11.96 6.85
N GLY A 144 12.69 -13.08 6.40
CA GLY A 144 14.14 -13.29 6.44
C GLY A 144 14.94 -12.29 5.59
N ILE A 145 14.34 -11.73 4.53
CA ILE A 145 14.97 -10.67 3.71
C ILE A 145 15.09 -9.35 4.50
N LEU A 146 14.25 -9.12 5.52
CA LEU A 146 14.29 -7.90 6.33
C LEU A 146 15.58 -7.76 7.14
N ASP A 147 16.32 -8.85 7.34
CA ASP A 147 17.61 -8.84 8.05
C ASP A 147 18.82 -8.62 7.09
N THR A 148 18.57 -8.44 5.80
CA THR A 148 19.64 -8.25 4.80
C THR A 148 20.01 -6.77 4.62
N LEU A 149 21.18 -6.48 4.05
CA LEU A 149 21.58 -5.10 3.72
C LEU A 149 21.21 -4.66 2.29
N ASN A 150 20.35 -5.43 1.60
CA ASN A 150 19.92 -5.12 0.25
C ASN A 150 18.65 -4.24 0.30
N TYR A 151 18.82 -2.93 0.47
CA TYR A 151 17.71 -1.99 0.63
C TYR A 151 16.64 -2.06 -0.48
N PRO A 152 16.97 -2.13 -1.79
CA PRO A 152 15.95 -2.28 -2.83
C PRO A 152 15.10 -3.54 -2.67
N LEU A 153 15.72 -4.67 -2.32
CA LEU A 153 15.01 -5.93 -2.09
C LEU A 153 14.19 -5.87 -0.80
N MET A 154 14.76 -5.29 0.26
CA MET A 154 14.06 -5.11 1.52
C MET A 154 12.82 -4.24 1.34
N ASP A 155 12.95 -3.10 0.65
CA ASP A 155 11.84 -2.16 0.40
C ASP A 155 10.65 -2.86 -0.25
N ILE A 156 10.87 -3.61 -1.33
CA ILE A 156 9.80 -4.31 -2.02
C ILE A 156 9.19 -5.44 -1.17
N CYS A 157 9.99 -6.13 -0.35
CA CYS A 157 9.49 -7.14 0.57
C CYS A 157 8.61 -6.53 1.67
N ILE A 158 8.99 -5.36 2.20
CA ILE A 158 8.18 -4.62 3.18
C ILE A 158 6.85 -4.17 2.55
N TRP A 159 6.87 -3.62 1.33
CA TRP A 159 5.64 -3.31 0.58
C TRP A 159 4.76 -4.53 0.39
N THR A 160 5.37 -5.68 0.05
CA THR A 160 4.65 -6.95 -0.11
C THR A 160 3.97 -7.38 1.19
N ILE A 161 4.66 -7.26 2.33
CA ILE A 161 4.12 -7.56 3.66
C ILE A 161 2.90 -6.67 3.95
N GLY A 162 3.01 -5.36 3.75
CA GLY A 162 1.89 -4.44 3.99
C GLY A 162 0.66 -4.76 3.12
N ASN A 163 0.88 -5.07 1.84
CA ASN A 163 -0.17 -5.53 0.93
C ASN A 163 -0.86 -6.81 1.42
N LEU A 164 -0.07 -7.82 1.81
CA LEU A 164 -0.60 -9.10 2.29
C LEU A 164 -1.46 -8.91 3.55
N VAL A 165 -0.98 -8.14 4.51
CA VAL A 165 -1.70 -7.83 5.75
C VAL A 165 -3.00 -7.09 5.46
N GLY A 166 -2.97 -6.07 4.59
CA GLY A 166 -4.18 -5.34 4.20
C GLY A 166 -5.17 -6.13 3.36
N GLY A 167 -4.70 -7.16 2.64
CA GLY A 167 -5.49 -7.96 1.72
C GLY A 167 -6.18 -9.17 2.35
N SER A 168 -5.66 -9.74 3.45
CA SER A 168 -6.24 -10.93 4.09
C SER A 168 -5.96 -11.02 5.59
N GLU A 169 -7.00 -11.27 6.38
CA GLU A 169 -6.91 -11.64 7.80
C GLU A 169 -5.96 -12.81 8.02
N LYS A 170 -6.06 -13.85 7.18
CA LYS A 170 -5.20 -15.03 7.32
C LYS A 170 -3.73 -14.72 7.03
N ALA A 171 -3.49 -13.77 6.13
CA ALA A 171 -2.13 -13.31 5.85
C ALA A 171 -1.57 -12.51 7.03
N PHE A 172 -2.37 -11.62 7.63
CA PHE A 172 -2.02 -10.95 8.86
C PHE A 172 -1.67 -11.94 9.98
N GLU A 173 -2.56 -12.89 10.30
CA GLU A 173 -2.29 -13.91 11.34
C GLU A 173 -0.98 -14.67 11.09
N THR A 174 -0.72 -15.05 9.83
CA THR A 174 0.48 -15.82 9.46
C THR A 174 1.76 -15.01 9.65
N LEU A 175 1.76 -13.74 9.23
CA LEU A 175 2.92 -12.85 9.36
C LEU A 175 3.12 -12.43 10.82
N TYR A 176 2.03 -12.15 11.54
CA TYR A 176 2.06 -11.78 12.95
C TYR A 176 2.62 -12.92 13.82
N ALA A 177 2.15 -14.17 13.60
CA ALA A 177 2.67 -15.34 14.30
C ALA A 177 4.17 -15.60 14.04
N GLN A 178 4.73 -15.08 12.95
CA GLN A 178 6.16 -15.13 12.64
C GLN A 178 6.95 -13.93 13.18
N GLY A 179 6.33 -13.08 14.02
CA GLY A 179 6.97 -11.93 14.65
C GLY A 179 7.21 -10.75 13.71
N CYS A 180 6.47 -10.65 12.60
CA CYS A 180 6.69 -9.62 11.60
C CYS A 180 6.57 -8.19 12.15
N LEU A 181 5.59 -7.90 13.02
CA LEU A 181 5.42 -6.56 13.58
C LEU A 181 6.65 -6.13 14.38
N ARG A 182 7.16 -6.99 15.26
CA ARG A 182 8.40 -6.76 16.01
C ARG A 182 9.60 -6.42 15.12
N HIS A 183 9.75 -7.12 13.99
CA HIS A 183 10.82 -6.83 13.02
C HIS A 183 10.61 -5.46 12.39
N LEU A 184 9.37 -5.10 12.03
CA LEU A 184 9.06 -3.77 11.48
C LEU A 184 9.31 -2.65 12.50
N VAL A 185 9.00 -2.86 13.78
CA VAL A 185 9.34 -1.90 14.85
C VAL A 185 10.85 -1.69 14.92
N SER A 186 11.63 -2.77 14.96
CA SER A 186 13.10 -2.71 14.99
C SER A 186 13.68 -2.00 13.76
N LEU A 187 13.13 -2.26 12.57
CA LEU A 187 13.52 -1.58 11.34
C LEU A 187 13.18 -0.10 11.41
N MET A 188 12.00 0.28 11.88
CA MET A 188 11.61 1.69 11.94
C MET A 188 12.56 2.51 12.81
N CYS A 189 13.13 1.92 13.87
CA CYS A 189 14.14 2.57 14.69
C CYS A 189 15.45 2.82 13.93
N ASN A 190 15.91 1.84 13.15
CA ASN A 190 17.30 1.78 12.72
C ASN A 190 17.51 1.86 11.20
N CYS A 191 16.43 1.84 10.41
CA CYS A 191 16.54 1.78 8.96
C CYS A 191 16.96 3.11 8.35
N ASP A 192 17.60 3.00 7.18
CA ASP A 192 17.86 4.15 6.31
C ASP A 192 16.56 4.85 5.90
N ILE A 193 16.63 6.17 5.70
CA ILE A 193 15.49 7.00 5.33
C ILE A 193 14.85 6.57 3.99
N SER A 194 15.60 5.89 3.12
CA SER A 194 15.12 5.37 1.84
C SER A 194 14.04 4.30 1.97
N ILE A 195 14.09 3.46 3.01
CA ILE A 195 13.12 2.38 3.24
C ILE A 195 12.13 2.68 4.37
N LEU A 196 12.36 3.76 5.13
CA LEU A 196 11.42 4.20 6.18
C LEU A 196 9.96 4.36 5.69
N PRO A 197 9.67 4.87 4.46
CA PRO A 197 8.31 4.94 3.95
C PRO A 197 7.60 3.58 3.84
N SER A 198 8.31 2.54 3.39
CA SER A 198 7.72 1.20 3.27
C SER A 198 7.54 0.56 4.64
N VAL A 199 8.50 0.76 5.57
CA VAL A 199 8.38 0.29 6.96
C VAL A 199 7.14 0.90 7.63
N ILE A 200 6.93 2.20 7.47
CA ILE A 200 5.73 2.89 7.98
C ILE A 200 4.46 2.33 7.34
N TYR A 201 4.47 2.12 6.02
CA TYR A 201 3.34 1.54 5.31
C TYR A 201 2.95 0.15 5.87
N ALA A 202 3.90 -0.76 6.00
CA ALA A 202 3.64 -2.10 6.54
C ALA A 202 3.18 -2.04 8.01
N SER A 203 3.79 -1.16 8.81
CA SER A 203 3.42 -0.97 10.22
C SER A 203 1.98 -0.47 10.38
N ILE A 204 1.54 0.50 9.56
CA ILE A 204 0.16 0.97 9.52
C ILE A 204 -0.79 -0.20 9.28
N HIS A 205 -0.51 -1.04 8.27
CA HIS A 205 -1.35 -2.18 7.94
C HIS A 205 -1.40 -3.22 9.06
N CYS A 206 -0.26 -3.55 9.69
CA CYS A 206 -0.19 -4.49 10.81
C CYS A 206 -0.97 -3.99 12.03
N ILE A 207 -0.79 -2.73 12.42
CA ILE A 207 -1.49 -2.16 13.59
C ILE A 207 -2.99 -2.03 13.30
N TYR A 208 -3.36 -1.59 12.10
CA TYR A 208 -4.77 -1.49 11.71
C TYR A 208 -5.42 -2.87 11.70
N ALA A 209 -4.79 -3.89 11.11
CA ALA A 209 -5.31 -5.26 11.16
C ALA A 209 -5.43 -5.78 12.60
N GLY A 210 -4.39 -5.61 13.42
CA GLY A 210 -4.38 -6.02 14.82
C GLY A 210 -5.51 -5.42 15.66
N THR A 211 -5.78 -4.12 15.47
CA THR A 211 -6.88 -3.43 16.14
C THR A 211 -8.26 -3.90 15.65
N GLN A 212 -8.43 -4.13 14.33
CA GLN A 212 -9.67 -4.68 13.77
C GLN A 212 -9.98 -6.10 14.27
N TYR A 213 -8.96 -6.96 14.35
CA TYR A 213 -9.11 -8.36 14.77
C TYR A 213 -9.00 -8.57 16.30
N LYS A 214 -8.94 -7.48 17.08
CA LYS A 214 -8.86 -7.49 18.55
C LYS A 214 -7.70 -8.33 19.09
N GLN A 215 -6.55 -8.27 18.43
CA GLN A 215 -5.36 -8.99 18.87
C GLN A 215 -4.61 -8.17 19.92
N TYR A 216 -4.87 -8.46 21.20
CA TYR A 216 -4.35 -7.68 22.33
C TYR A 216 -2.82 -7.57 22.38
N ASP A 217 -2.11 -8.62 21.96
CA ASP A 217 -0.64 -8.65 21.90
C ASP A 217 -0.06 -7.59 20.95
N VAL A 218 -0.85 -7.08 19.99
CA VAL A 218 -0.43 -5.98 19.12
C VAL A 218 -0.24 -4.70 19.92
N ILE A 219 -1.09 -4.46 20.93
CA ILE A 219 -1.09 -3.24 21.75
C ILE A 219 0.26 -3.03 22.44
N ASP A 220 0.89 -4.11 22.89
CA ASP A 220 2.21 -4.08 23.52
C ASP A 220 3.31 -3.59 22.56
N GLU A 221 3.13 -3.79 21.24
CA GLU A 221 4.07 -3.32 20.21
C GLU A 221 3.71 -1.92 19.67
N ILE A 222 2.51 -1.38 19.95
CA ILE A 222 2.08 -0.05 19.48
C ILE A 222 2.86 1.08 20.19
N VAL A 223 3.15 0.95 21.49
CA VAL A 223 3.87 2.00 22.24
C VAL A 223 5.29 2.22 21.70
N PRO A 224 6.12 1.18 21.49
CA PRO A 224 7.42 1.33 20.83
C PRO A 224 7.34 1.99 19.45
N VAL A 225 6.30 1.67 18.67
CA VAL A 225 6.05 2.31 17.36
C VAL A 225 5.81 3.81 17.53
N ALA A 226 5.02 4.21 18.52
CA ALA A 226 4.75 5.61 18.80
C ALA A 226 5.98 6.39 19.28
N GLU A 227 6.81 5.78 20.13
CA GLU A 227 8.08 6.36 20.56
C GLU A 227 9.03 6.57 19.38
N THR A 228 9.17 5.55 18.54
CA THR A 228 10.04 5.60 17.36
C THR A 228 9.57 6.62 16.33
N LEU A 229 8.27 6.65 16.05
CA LEU A 229 7.67 7.67 15.19
C LEU A 229 7.94 9.06 15.75
N SER A 230 7.90 9.22 17.07
CA SER A 230 8.12 10.49 17.75
C SER A 230 9.52 11.07 17.49
N GLU A 231 10.52 10.20 17.53
CA GLU A 231 11.92 10.56 17.31
C GLU A 231 12.21 10.85 15.83
N ARG A 232 11.60 10.09 14.92
CA ARG A 232 11.89 10.16 13.48
C ARG A 232 10.85 10.94 12.66
N PHE A 233 9.88 11.57 13.32
CA PHE A 233 8.73 12.18 12.63
C PHE A 233 9.13 13.16 11.53
N SER A 234 10.16 13.99 11.77
CA SER A 234 10.66 14.96 10.80
C SER A 234 11.23 14.31 9.53
N GLU A 235 11.78 13.10 9.62
CA GLU A 235 12.32 12.36 8.48
C GLU A 235 11.20 11.77 7.62
N CYS A 236 10.12 11.30 8.25
CA CYS A 236 9.05 10.57 7.58
C CYS A 236 7.76 11.35 7.33
N ILE A 237 7.71 12.65 7.68
CA ILE A 237 6.47 13.44 7.63
C ILE A 237 5.78 13.45 6.25
N ARG A 238 6.56 13.33 5.18
CA ARG A 238 6.08 13.24 3.79
C ARG A 238 5.66 11.84 3.36
N SER A 239 5.90 10.83 4.19
CA SER A 239 5.86 9.40 3.86
C SER A 239 4.76 8.66 4.61
N ASN A 240 3.51 9.13 4.49
CA ASN A 240 2.33 8.58 5.18
C ASN A 240 2.41 8.54 6.72
N ALA A 241 3.44 9.13 7.33
CA ALA A 241 3.59 9.19 8.78
C ALA A 241 2.38 9.83 9.49
N SER A 242 1.68 10.76 8.83
CA SER A 242 0.44 11.34 9.35
C SER A 242 -0.67 10.31 9.54
N TRP A 243 -0.75 9.28 8.69
CA TRP A 243 -1.71 8.18 8.85
C TRP A 243 -1.34 7.30 10.04
N LEU A 244 -0.05 6.98 10.19
CA LEU A 244 0.43 6.25 11.36
C LEU A 244 0.18 7.05 12.64
N LEU A 245 0.50 8.35 12.65
CA LEU A 245 0.23 9.24 13.77
C LEU A 245 -1.26 9.24 14.14
N ALA A 246 -2.16 9.35 13.17
CA ALA A 246 -3.61 9.31 13.42
C ALA A 246 -4.05 7.98 14.03
N LEU A 247 -3.54 6.86 13.51
CA LEU A 247 -3.83 5.52 14.03
C LEU A 247 -3.37 5.38 15.48
N LEU A 248 -2.12 5.76 15.77
CA LEU A 248 -1.54 5.66 17.11
C LEU A 248 -2.22 6.62 18.10
N SER A 249 -2.57 7.83 17.67
CA SER A 249 -3.24 8.82 18.52
C SER A 249 -4.63 8.38 19.00
N SER A 250 -5.22 7.38 18.35
CA SER A 250 -6.49 6.78 18.77
C SER A 250 -6.32 5.85 19.97
N GLU A 251 -5.09 5.43 20.29
CA GLU A 251 -4.77 4.55 21.41
C GLU A 251 -4.28 5.35 22.63
N PRO A 252 -4.97 5.26 23.80
CA PRO A 252 -4.60 6.03 24.98
C PRO A 252 -3.14 5.85 25.41
N ALA A 253 -2.59 4.65 25.25
CA ALA A 253 -1.21 4.30 25.60
C ALA A 253 -0.16 5.11 24.80
N CYS A 254 -0.51 5.58 23.60
CA CYS A 254 0.40 6.34 22.74
C CYS A 254 0.38 7.85 23.01
N THR A 255 -0.54 8.34 23.86
CA THR A 255 -0.70 9.77 24.12
C THR A 255 0.61 10.42 24.55
N ILE A 256 1.30 9.85 25.55
CA ILE A 256 2.53 10.42 26.11
C ILE A 256 3.67 10.40 25.08
N PRO A 257 4.00 9.27 24.41
CA PRO A 257 5.02 9.24 23.36
C PRO A 257 4.81 10.28 22.25
N LEU A 258 3.56 10.50 21.84
CA LEU A 258 3.23 11.36 20.70
C LEU A 258 3.19 12.86 21.02
N LEU A 259 3.22 13.27 22.29
CA LEU A 259 3.19 14.70 22.66
C LEU A 259 4.34 15.50 21.99
N LYS A 260 5.51 14.89 21.83
CA LYS A 260 6.68 15.53 21.20
C LYS A 260 6.48 15.77 19.69
N VAL A 261 5.58 15.02 19.05
CA VAL A 261 5.29 15.12 17.61
C VAL A 261 4.37 16.29 17.29
N VAL A 262 3.48 16.65 18.22
CA VAL A 262 2.42 17.63 18.00
C VAL A 262 2.92 18.94 17.38
N PRO A 263 3.99 19.59 17.88
CA PRO A 263 4.48 20.85 17.28
C PRO A 263 4.92 20.68 15.82
N SER A 264 5.67 19.61 15.53
CA SER A 264 6.15 19.30 14.17
C SER A 264 4.99 18.97 13.22
N ALA A 265 4.00 18.21 13.68
CA ALA A 265 2.81 17.89 12.91
C ALA A 265 1.96 19.12 12.59
N VAL A 266 1.74 20.01 13.58
CA VAL A 266 1.00 21.26 13.39
C VAL A 266 1.72 22.18 12.41
N ASN A 267 3.03 22.35 12.54
CA ASN A 267 3.82 23.17 11.62
C ASN A 267 3.76 22.65 10.18
N TYR A 268 3.84 21.33 10.00
CA TYR A 268 3.72 20.73 8.68
C TYR A 268 2.34 20.96 8.07
N LEU A 269 1.26 20.67 8.80
CA LEU A 269 -0.10 20.91 8.33
C LEU A 269 -0.31 22.38 7.95
N TYR A 270 0.20 23.31 8.76
CA TYR A 270 0.15 24.73 8.46
C TYR A 270 0.87 25.07 7.15
N SER A 271 2.08 24.54 6.95
CA SER A 271 2.85 24.76 5.72
C SER A 271 2.20 24.14 4.48
N SER A 272 1.65 22.92 4.58
CA SER A 272 1.00 22.24 3.45
C SER A 272 -0.25 22.98 2.99
N ILE A 273 -1.05 23.49 3.93
CA ILE A 273 -2.22 24.31 3.62
C ILE A 273 -1.81 25.63 2.96
N ALA A 274 -0.74 26.27 3.44
CA ALA A 274 -0.23 27.51 2.85
C ALA A 274 0.27 27.31 1.42
N ASP A 275 0.92 26.18 1.12
CA ASP A 275 1.39 25.82 -0.21
C ASP A 275 0.22 25.54 -1.17
N GLU A 276 -0.78 24.75 -0.74
CA GLU A 276 -1.99 24.50 -1.54
C GLU A 276 -2.75 25.79 -1.87
N LEU A 277 -2.91 26.68 -0.88
CA LEU A 277 -3.54 27.99 -1.08
C LEU A 277 -2.73 28.86 -2.05
N SER A 278 -1.40 28.85 -1.95
CA SER A 278 -0.51 29.57 -2.87
C SER A 278 -0.61 29.03 -4.29
N ASP A 279 -0.74 27.72 -4.46
CA ASP A 279 -0.97 27.08 -5.75
C ASP A 279 -2.33 27.42 -6.35
N VAL A 280 -3.39 27.42 -5.54
CA VAL A 280 -4.73 27.88 -5.96
C VAL A 280 -4.69 29.35 -6.39
N ILE A 281 -4.01 30.23 -5.64
CA ILE A 281 -3.83 31.65 -5.99
C ILE A 281 -3.03 31.81 -7.27
N ARG A 282 -1.97 31.02 -7.47
CA ARG A 282 -1.14 31.04 -8.69
C ARG A 282 -1.94 30.58 -9.92
N ILE A 283 -2.77 29.54 -9.77
CA ILE A 283 -3.62 29.02 -10.82
C ILE A 283 -4.71 30.04 -11.17
N THR A 284 -5.43 30.56 -10.17
CA THR A 284 -6.49 31.57 -10.37
C THR A 284 -5.95 32.92 -10.87
N GLY A 285 -4.76 33.33 -10.44
CA GLY A 285 -4.03 34.49 -10.97
C GLY A 285 -3.61 34.34 -12.43
N LYS A 286 -3.23 33.13 -12.88
CA LYS A 286 -3.01 32.83 -14.30
C LYS A 286 -4.29 32.89 -15.14
N TYR A 287 -5.45 32.58 -14.56
CA TYR A 287 -6.74 32.76 -15.25
C TYR A 287 -7.16 34.23 -15.34
N ASN A 288 -6.91 35.04 -14.30
CA ASN A 288 -7.21 36.47 -14.31
C ASN A 288 -6.30 37.29 -15.24
N THR A 289 -5.06 36.88 -15.46
CA THR A 289 -4.16 37.55 -16.42
C THR A 289 -4.47 37.24 -17.89
N ARG A 290 -5.16 36.13 -18.18
CA ARG A 290 -5.62 35.80 -19.55
C ARG A 290 -6.92 36.49 -19.96
N SER A 291 -7.76 36.96 -19.02
CA SER A 291 -8.98 37.70 -19.35
C SER A 291 -8.74 39.21 -19.59
N ILE A 292 -7.63 39.77 -19.09
CA ILE A 292 -7.32 41.20 -19.23
C ILE A 292 -6.58 41.52 -20.56
N GLY A 293 -6.06 40.50 -21.27
CA GLY A 293 -5.31 40.67 -22.54
C GLY A 293 -6.14 40.71 -23.83
N ALA A 294 -7.46 40.57 -23.78
CA ALA A 294 -8.32 40.44 -24.98
C ALA A 294 -9.22 41.65 -25.28
N SER A 295 -9.00 42.81 -24.66
CA SER A 295 -9.82 44.01 -24.92
C SER A 295 -9.00 45.30 -25.02
N SER A 296 -8.04 45.36 -25.95
CA SER A 296 -7.45 46.64 -26.38
C SER A 296 -6.72 46.53 -27.73
N LYS A 297 -7.43 46.15 -28.79
CA LYS A 297 -7.06 46.51 -30.17
C LYS A 297 -8.33 46.74 -31.00
N GLY A 298 -8.65 48.00 -31.24
CA GLY A 298 -9.60 48.35 -32.29
C GLY A 298 -10.27 49.71 -32.11
N VAL A 299 -9.52 50.82 -32.24
CA VAL A 299 -10.04 52.04 -32.89
C VAL A 299 -8.86 52.79 -33.54
N ILE A 300 -8.68 52.61 -34.85
CA ILE A 300 -8.17 53.65 -35.74
C ILE A 300 -9.19 53.77 -36.87
N LYS A 301 -10.02 54.80 -36.80
CA LYS A 301 -10.33 55.71 -37.90
C LYS A 301 -10.34 57.11 -37.31
#